data_AF-A0AAU7Q916-F1
#
_entry.id   AF-A0AAU7Q916-F1
#
_cell.length_a   1.000
_cell.length_b   1.000
_cell.length_c   1.000
_cell.angle_alpha   90.00
_cell.angle_beta   90.00
_cell.angle_gamma   90.00
#
_symmetry.space_group_name_H-M   'P 1'
#
loop_
_entity.id
_entity.type
_entity.pdbx_description
1 polymer ?
#
loop_
_entity_poly.entity_id
_entity_poly.type
_entity_poly.pdbx_seq_one_letter_code
_entity_poly.pdbx_strand_id
1 'polypeptide(L)'
;METSLPIIAQYQSGIKSFIQLQDNKMVNSESRVSTDFQIIRLVLIILILGSLATGMLIAWRITLSITHPLQRAVTVARKVAEGDLTRSMEDISARDETGLLLQALDEMNINLHRIVQRVRDGAETIAAATAQIASGNQGSFFPNGGTGWFHRADRRLAGTIDLDYQKYRGEHR
;
A
#
# COMPACT_ATOMS: atom_id res chain seq x y z
N MET A 1 52.42 -84.18 45.81
CA MET A 1 51.32 -83.21 46.00
C MET A 1 51.83 -81.75 45.99
N GLU A 2 52.98 -81.46 45.34
CA GLU A 2 53.62 -80.12 45.39
C GLU A 2 53.41 -79.27 44.12
N THR A 3 52.79 -79.82 43.07
CA THR A 3 52.65 -79.13 41.78
C THR A 3 51.29 -78.45 41.57
N SER A 4 50.28 -78.68 42.42
CA SER A 4 48.95 -78.06 42.31
C SER A 4 48.85 -76.69 43.00
N LEU A 5 49.68 -76.43 44.02
CA LEU A 5 49.75 -75.16 44.75
C LEU A 5 50.10 -73.94 43.87
N PRO A 6 51.09 -73.98 42.94
CA PRO A 6 51.42 -72.81 42.12
C PRO A 6 50.36 -72.47 41.05
N ILE A 7 49.60 -73.46 40.57
CA ILE A 7 48.55 -73.26 39.56
C ILE A 7 47.35 -72.52 40.17
N ILE A 8 46.98 -72.85 41.41
CA ILE A 8 45.92 -72.16 42.14
C ILE A 8 46.31 -70.69 42.41
N ALA A 9 47.58 -70.43 42.71
CA ALA A 9 48.10 -69.07 42.91
C ALA A 9 48.06 -68.21 41.62
N GLN A 10 48.39 -68.78 40.46
CA GLN A 10 48.26 -68.09 39.18
C GLN A 10 46.80 -67.78 38.83
N TYR A 11 45.89 -68.72 39.09
CA TYR A 11 44.46 -68.53 38.85
C TYR A 11 43.88 -67.39 39.69
N GLN A 12 44.27 -67.31 40.97
CA GLN A 12 43.90 -66.21 41.86
C GLN A 12 44.47 -64.87 41.42
N SER A 13 45.71 -64.84 40.92
CA SER A 13 46.33 -63.62 40.39
C SER A 13 45.61 -63.11 39.14
N GLY A 14 45.20 -64.02 38.24
CA GLY A 14 44.41 -63.68 37.06
C GLY A 14 43.03 -63.12 37.44
N ILE A 15 42.34 -63.75 38.39
CA ILE A 15 41.04 -63.24 38.87
C ILE A 15 41.20 -61.88 39.56
N LYS A 16 42.22 -61.69 40.41
CA LYS A 16 42.49 -60.39 41.04
C LYS A 16 42.80 -59.29 40.04
N SER A 17 43.60 -59.59 39.01
CA SER A 17 43.92 -58.59 37.98
C SER A 17 42.70 -58.24 37.15
N PHE A 18 41.82 -59.20 36.85
CA PHE A 18 40.54 -58.94 36.20
C PHE A 18 39.60 -58.09 37.07
N ILE A 19 39.48 -58.40 38.36
CA ILE A 19 38.67 -57.63 39.32
C ILE A 19 39.22 -56.21 39.45
N GLN A 20 40.55 -56.02 39.60
CA GLN A 20 41.17 -54.70 39.66
C GLN A 20 41.02 -53.88 38.37
N LEU A 21 41.01 -54.53 37.21
CA LEU A 21 40.76 -53.88 35.93
C LEU A 21 39.30 -53.45 35.80
N GLN A 22 38.37 -54.23 36.37
CA GLN A 22 36.94 -53.94 36.39
C GLN A 22 36.61 -52.83 37.40
N ASP A 23 37.21 -52.85 38.59
CA ASP A 23 37.10 -51.79 39.60
C ASP A 23 37.65 -50.45 39.08
N ASN A 24 38.82 -50.45 38.42
CA ASN A 24 39.35 -49.24 37.80
C ASN A 24 38.46 -48.69 36.67
N LYS A 25 37.78 -49.56 35.93
CA LYS A 25 36.81 -49.13 34.90
C LYS A 25 35.50 -48.64 35.53
N MET A 26 35.11 -49.16 36.69
CA MET A 26 33.89 -48.79 37.41
C MET A 26 34.05 -47.45 38.15
N VAL A 27 35.19 -47.23 38.82
CA VAL A 27 35.56 -45.94 39.45
C VAL A 27 35.73 -44.83 38.40
N ASN A 28 36.23 -45.16 37.20
CA ASN A 28 36.26 -44.22 36.06
C ASN A 28 34.94 -44.12 35.29
N SER A 29 33.91 -44.92 35.63
CA SER A 29 32.57 -44.80 35.05
C SER A 29 31.66 -43.90 35.88
N GLU A 30 31.91 -43.72 37.19
CA GLU A 30 31.25 -42.69 37.99
C GLU A 30 31.56 -41.27 37.48
N SER A 31 32.80 -41.02 37.04
CA SER A 31 33.21 -39.72 36.48
C SER A 31 32.74 -39.48 35.04
N ARG A 32 32.44 -40.55 34.29
CA ARG A 32 31.86 -40.44 32.93
C ARG A 32 30.41 -40.04 32.97
N VAL A 33 29.63 -40.63 33.88
CA VAL A 33 28.21 -40.28 34.05
C VAL A 33 28.05 -38.80 34.44
N SER A 34 28.86 -38.28 35.37
CA SER A 34 28.80 -36.85 35.74
C SER A 34 29.25 -35.89 34.64
N THR A 35 30.25 -36.27 33.84
CA THR A 35 30.78 -35.43 32.76
C THR A 35 29.86 -35.44 31.54
N ASP A 36 29.27 -36.60 31.22
CA ASP A 36 28.27 -36.76 30.16
C ASP A 36 27.03 -35.93 30.45
N PHE A 37 26.59 -35.86 31.71
CA PHE A 37 25.48 -34.98 32.09
C PHE A 37 25.77 -33.49 31.87
N GLN A 38 27.01 -33.03 32.08
CA GLN A 38 27.37 -31.63 31.82
C GLN A 38 27.40 -31.31 30.33
N ILE A 39 27.96 -32.21 29.51
CA ILE A 39 28.00 -32.05 28.05
C ILE A 39 26.58 -32.07 27.47
N ILE A 40 25.75 -33.03 27.88
CA ILE A 40 24.34 -33.12 27.44
C ILE A 40 23.59 -31.84 27.84
N ARG A 41 23.78 -31.35 29.07
CA ARG A 41 23.13 -30.11 29.53
C ARG A 41 23.57 -28.89 28.72
N LEU A 42 24.85 -28.77 28.39
CA LEU A 42 25.37 -27.68 27.57
C LEU A 42 24.83 -27.74 26.14
N VAL A 43 24.78 -28.92 25.53
CA VAL A 43 24.20 -29.11 24.19
C VAL A 43 22.71 -28.73 24.19
N LEU A 44 21.93 -29.17 25.18
CA LEU A 44 20.51 -28.80 25.30
C LEU A 44 20.31 -27.29 25.45
N ILE A 45 21.13 -26.62 26.26
CA ILE A 45 21.07 -25.16 26.42
C ILE A 45 21.37 -24.46 25.09
N ILE A 46 22.41 -24.89 24.36
CA ILE A 46 22.75 -24.31 23.05
C ILE A 46 21.61 -24.54 22.05
N LEU A 47 20.99 -25.72 22.04
CA LEU A 47 19.86 -26.01 21.16
C LEU A 47 18.64 -25.12 21.48
N ILE A 48 18.32 -24.95 22.75
CA ILE A 48 17.22 -24.08 23.19
C ILE A 48 17.50 -22.64 22.80
N LEU A 49 18.68 -22.11 23.14
CA LEU A 49 19.07 -20.74 22.81
C LEU A 49 19.15 -20.53 21.29
N GLY A 50 19.67 -21.49 20.56
CA GLY A 50 19.73 -21.48 19.10
C GLY A 50 18.34 -21.46 18.46
N SER A 51 17.41 -22.26 18.98
CA SER A 51 16.01 -22.28 18.52
C SER A 51 15.30 -20.95 18.81
N LEU A 52 15.48 -20.38 20.01
CA LEU A 52 14.95 -19.07 20.37
C LEU A 52 15.53 -17.96 19.49
N ALA A 53 16.85 -17.95 19.30
CA ALA A 53 17.53 -16.93 18.49
C ALA A 53 17.10 -16.99 17.01
N THR A 54 17.01 -18.20 16.44
CA THR A 54 16.54 -18.38 15.05
C THR A 54 15.08 -17.98 14.90
N GLY A 55 14.21 -18.37 15.83
CA GLY A 55 12.81 -17.95 15.84
C GLY A 55 12.66 -16.43 15.92
N MET A 56 13.41 -15.78 16.81
CA MET A 56 13.39 -14.32 16.96
C MET A 56 13.92 -13.60 15.73
N LEU A 57 14.99 -14.12 15.11
CA LEU A 57 15.56 -13.56 13.88
C LEU A 57 14.58 -13.66 12.70
N ILE A 58 13.90 -14.81 12.55
CA ILE A 58 12.87 -15.00 11.51
C ILE A 58 11.69 -14.06 11.74
N ALA A 59 11.16 -13.99 12.96
CA ALA A 59 10.06 -13.09 13.29
C ALA A 59 10.41 -11.62 13.04
N TRP A 60 11.62 -11.20 13.42
CA TRP A 60 12.16 -9.88 13.15
C TRP A 60 12.24 -9.61 11.65
N ARG A 61 12.75 -10.56 10.86
CA ARG A 61 12.85 -10.45 9.40
C ARG A 61 11.48 -10.31 8.75
N ILE A 62 10.51 -11.15 9.12
CA ILE A 62 9.13 -11.09 8.60
C ILE A 62 8.47 -9.75 8.91
N THR A 63 8.68 -9.23 10.12
CA THR A 63 8.10 -7.94 10.52
C THR A 63 8.61 -6.81 9.63
N LEU A 64 9.92 -6.79 9.35
CA LEU A 64 10.53 -5.77 8.48
C LEU A 64 10.21 -5.96 7.00
N SER A 65 10.21 -7.20 6.49
CA SER A 65 10.04 -7.46 5.06
C SER A 65 8.58 -7.51 4.61
N ILE A 66 7.64 -7.81 5.51
CA ILE A 66 6.23 -7.97 5.15
C ILE A 66 5.35 -6.97 5.88
N THR A 67 5.42 -6.95 7.22
CA THR A 67 4.45 -6.18 8.02
C THR A 67 4.60 -4.68 7.80
N HIS A 68 5.83 -4.19 7.78
CA HIS A 68 6.11 -2.76 7.61
C HIS A 68 5.74 -2.23 6.20
N PRO A 69 6.10 -2.89 5.08
CA PRO A 69 5.60 -2.51 3.75
C PRO A 69 4.08 -2.56 3.61
N LEU A 70 3.42 -3.58 4.20
CA LEU A 70 1.95 -3.67 4.16
C LEU A 70 1.26 -2.52 4.92
N GLN A 71 1.80 -2.10 6.06
CA GLN A 71 1.27 -0.94 6.77
C GLN A 71 1.40 0.36 5.96
N ARG A 72 2.51 0.53 5.23
CA ARG A 72 2.68 1.64 4.28
C ARG A 72 1.64 1.59 3.17
N ALA A 73 1.43 0.42 2.56
CA ALA A 73 0.41 0.21 1.53
C ALA A 73 -0.99 0.59 2.02
N VAL A 74 -1.38 0.12 3.21
CA VAL A 74 -2.67 0.46 3.83
C VAL A 74 -2.82 1.96 4.07
N THR A 75 -1.74 2.62 4.53
CA THR A 75 -1.75 4.06 4.78
C THR A 75 -2.02 4.85 3.49
N VAL A 76 -1.39 4.47 2.38
CA VAL A 76 -1.63 5.13 1.10
C VAL A 76 -3.01 4.81 0.55
N ALA A 77 -3.47 3.56 0.63
CA ALA A 77 -4.83 3.22 0.23
C ALA A 77 -5.87 4.07 0.99
N ARG A 78 -5.66 4.31 2.29
CA ARG A 78 -6.52 5.19 3.09
C ARG A 78 -6.46 6.65 2.64
N LYS A 79 -5.28 7.14 2.26
CA LYS A 79 -5.12 8.50 1.70
C LYS A 79 -5.81 8.66 0.35
N VAL A 80 -5.69 7.67 -0.52
CA VAL A 80 -6.44 7.61 -1.79
C VAL A 80 -7.95 7.62 -1.53
N ALA A 81 -8.42 6.86 -0.55
CA ALA A 81 -9.84 6.85 -0.15
C ALA A 81 -10.31 8.20 0.45
N GLU A 82 -9.42 8.94 1.10
CA GLU A 82 -9.64 10.32 1.57
C GLU A 82 -9.58 11.36 0.43
N GLY A 83 -9.20 10.95 -0.79
CA GLY A 83 -9.04 11.84 -1.96
C GLY A 83 -7.70 12.60 -2.00
N ASP A 84 -6.78 12.31 -1.08
CA ASP A 84 -5.43 12.87 -1.05
C ASP A 84 -4.51 12.07 -1.98
N LEU A 85 -4.36 12.58 -3.20
CA LEU A 85 -3.52 12.02 -4.26
C LEU A 85 -2.20 12.81 -4.43
N THR A 86 -1.81 13.60 -3.43
CA THR A 86 -0.68 14.54 -3.54
C THR A 86 0.67 13.94 -3.16
N ARG A 87 0.67 12.73 -2.58
CA ARG A 87 1.88 12.05 -2.10
C ARG A 87 2.21 10.87 -3.00
N SER A 88 3.35 10.95 -3.69
CA SER A 88 3.97 9.79 -4.32
C SER A 88 4.71 8.96 -3.27
N MET A 89 4.73 7.65 -3.44
CA MET A 89 5.44 6.71 -2.58
C MET A 89 6.96 6.87 -2.79
N GLU A 90 7.59 7.79 -2.07
CA GLU A 90 9.05 7.91 -2.06
C GLU A 90 9.64 6.75 -1.23
N ASP A 91 10.63 6.05 -1.79
CA ASP A 91 11.35 4.90 -1.20
C ASP A 91 10.68 3.51 -1.32
N ILE A 92 10.38 3.09 -2.55
CA ILE A 92 10.06 1.68 -2.88
C ILE A 92 11.38 0.90 -3.05
N SER A 93 12.04 0.61 -1.94
CA SER A 93 13.33 -0.12 -1.95
C SER A 93 13.16 -1.66 -1.86
N ALA A 94 11.94 -2.14 -1.57
CA ALA A 94 11.66 -3.56 -1.46
C ALA A 94 11.71 -4.23 -2.85
N ARG A 95 12.54 -5.28 -2.98
CA ARG A 95 12.71 -6.07 -4.22
C ARG A 95 11.87 -7.35 -4.23
N ASP A 96 10.94 -7.47 -3.30
CA ASP A 96 10.05 -8.62 -3.13
C ASP A 96 8.63 -8.29 -3.62
N GLU A 97 7.71 -9.23 -3.43
CA GLU A 97 6.30 -9.10 -3.81
C GLU A 97 5.63 -7.88 -3.15
N THR A 98 6.09 -7.48 -1.95
CA THR A 98 5.54 -6.30 -1.25
C THR A 98 6.02 -5.00 -1.87
N GLY A 99 7.23 -4.98 -2.42
CA GLY A 99 7.73 -3.88 -3.24
C GLY A 99 6.95 -3.72 -4.54
N LEU A 100 6.67 -4.84 -5.23
CA LEU A 100 5.82 -4.84 -6.43
C LEU A 100 4.41 -4.31 -6.12
N LEU A 101 3.84 -4.70 -4.99
CA LEU A 101 2.54 -4.20 -4.52
C LEU A 101 2.58 -2.68 -4.31
N LEU A 102 3.61 -2.17 -3.62
CA LEU A 102 3.77 -0.73 -3.39
C LEU A 102 3.92 0.05 -4.69
N GLN A 103 4.66 -0.49 -5.66
CA GLN A 103 4.80 0.11 -6.99
C GLN A 103 3.47 0.18 -7.73
N ALA A 104 2.71 -0.92 -7.75
CA ALA A 104 1.40 -0.94 -8.38
C ALA A 104 0.42 0.06 -7.73
N LEU A 105 0.50 0.24 -6.40
CA LEU A 105 -0.29 1.25 -5.69
C LEU A 105 0.11 2.69 -6.05
N ASP A 106 1.40 2.97 -6.23
CA ASP A 106 1.87 4.28 -6.66
C ASP A 106 1.42 4.60 -8.10
N GLU A 107 1.55 3.64 -9.01
CA GLU A 107 1.04 3.78 -10.39
C GLU A 107 -0.47 4.04 -10.42
N MET A 108 -1.25 3.36 -9.57
CA MET A 108 -2.67 3.62 -9.41
C MET A 108 -2.94 5.05 -8.94
N ASN A 109 -2.22 5.52 -7.92
CA ASN A 109 -2.38 6.87 -7.38
C ASN A 109 -2.10 7.94 -8.45
N ILE A 110 -0.98 7.80 -9.18
CA ILE A 110 -0.61 8.70 -10.28
C ILE A 110 -1.70 8.74 -11.36
N ASN A 111 -2.24 7.58 -11.73
CA ASN A 111 -3.29 7.50 -12.74
C ASN A 111 -4.59 8.16 -12.28
N LEU A 112 -5.01 7.93 -11.03
CA LEU A 112 -6.17 8.60 -10.45
C LEU A 112 -5.98 10.12 -10.40
N HIS A 113 -4.80 10.58 -9.99
CA HIS A 113 -4.48 12.01 -9.95
C HIS A 113 -4.62 12.65 -11.33
N ARG A 114 -4.08 12.01 -12.36
CA ARG A 114 -4.19 12.47 -13.76
C ARG A 114 -5.63 12.51 -14.24
N ILE A 115 -6.45 11.52 -13.88
CA ILE A 115 -7.87 11.50 -14.24
C ILE A 115 -8.61 12.67 -13.61
N VAL A 116 -8.40 12.92 -12.31
CA VAL A 116 -9.04 14.04 -11.59
C VAL A 116 -8.63 15.38 -12.19
N GLN A 117 -7.35 15.58 -12.50
CA GLN A 117 -6.86 16.79 -13.17
C GLN A 117 -7.57 17.02 -14.51
N ARG A 118 -7.64 16.00 -15.37
CA ARG A 118 -8.33 16.11 -16.67
C ARG A 118 -9.81 16.47 -16.55
N VAL A 119 -10.50 15.92 -15.55
CA VAL A 119 -11.91 16.25 -15.28
C VAL A 119 -12.05 17.72 -14.88
N ARG A 120 -11.15 18.23 -14.02
CA ARG A 120 -11.14 19.63 -13.61
C ARG A 120 -10.86 20.57 -14.78
N ASP A 121 -9.84 20.29 -15.59
CA ASP A 121 -9.48 21.11 -16.75
C ASP A 121 -10.63 21.16 -17.77
N GLY A 122 -11.32 20.02 -17.98
CA GLY A 122 -12.51 19.96 -18.81
C GLY A 122 -13.66 20.81 -18.26
N ALA A 123 -13.89 20.79 -16.95
CA ALA A 123 -14.91 21.62 -16.30
C ALA A 123 -14.59 23.12 -16.40
N GLU A 124 -13.32 23.52 -16.21
CA GLU A 124 -12.87 24.90 -16.40
C GLU A 124 -13.05 25.36 -17.85
N THR A 125 -12.77 24.50 -18.82
CA THR A 125 -12.99 24.77 -20.25
C THR A 125 -14.48 24.98 -20.56
N ILE A 126 -15.36 24.13 -20.03
CA ILE A 126 -16.82 24.28 -20.19
C ILE A 126 -17.31 25.57 -19.51
N ALA A 127 -16.83 25.87 -18.30
CA ALA A 127 -17.18 27.10 -17.59
C ALA A 127 -16.78 28.34 -18.39
N ALA A 128 -15.57 28.36 -18.98
CA ALA A 128 -15.12 29.45 -19.83
C ALA A 128 -15.99 29.59 -21.09
N ALA A 129 -16.32 28.49 -21.78
CA ALA A 129 -17.17 28.50 -22.96
C ALA A 129 -18.61 28.98 -22.64
N THR A 130 -19.19 28.52 -21.53
CA THR A 130 -20.53 28.97 -21.11
C THR A 130 -20.54 30.46 -20.73
N ALA A 131 -19.48 30.97 -20.09
CA ALA A 131 -19.34 32.40 -19.82
C ALA A 131 -19.25 33.23 -21.11
N GLN A 132 -18.56 32.73 -22.13
CA GLN A 132 -18.53 33.35 -23.46
C GLN A 132 -19.91 33.35 -24.15
N ILE A 133 -20.67 32.25 -24.04
CA ILE A 133 -22.03 32.18 -24.58
C ILE A 133 -22.94 33.18 -23.85
N ALA A 134 -22.88 33.25 -22.53
CA ALA A 134 -23.69 34.16 -21.73
C ALA A 134 -23.40 35.63 -22.03
N SER A 135 -22.12 36.01 -22.16
CA SER A 135 -21.74 37.37 -22.53
C SER A 135 -22.13 37.71 -23.97
N GLY A 136 -22.00 36.77 -24.90
CA GLY A 136 -22.50 36.90 -26.27
C GLY A 136 -24.01 37.12 -26.33
N ASN A 137 -24.78 36.42 -25.49
CA ASN A 137 -26.24 36.55 -25.44
C ASN A 137 -26.69 37.88 -24.80
N GLN A 138 -25.97 38.40 -23.80
CA GLN A 138 -26.26 39.71 -23.19
C GLN A 138 -26.04 40.88 -24.15
N GLY A 139 -25.02 40.82 -25.01
CA GLY A 139 -24.79 41.84 -26.04
C GLY A 139 -25.85 41.83 -27.16
N SER A 140 -26.43 40.67 -27.45
CA SER A 140 -27.45 40.52 -28.50
C SER A 140 -28.85 40.97 -28.07
N PHE A 141 -29.15 41.03 -26.77
CA PHE A 141 -30.51 41.33 -26.31
C PHE A 141 -30.83 42.83 -26.25
N PHE A 142 -29.83 43.73 -26.31
CA PHE A 142 -30.05 45.18 -26.40
C PHE A 142 -29.03 45.91 -27.31
N PRO A 143 -29.04 45.70 -28.63
CA PRO A 143 -28.22 46.50 -29.54
C PRO A 143 -28.94 47.82 -29.85
N ASN A 144 -28.47 48.90 -29.22
CA ASN A 144 -28.93 50.29 -29.38
C ASN A 144 -30.32 50.64 -28.80
N GLY A 145 -30.39 51.78 -28.11
CA GLY A 145 -31.59 52.34 -27.48
C GLY A 145 -32.87 52.16 -28.31
N GLY A 146 -33.78 51.36 -27.77
CA GLY A 146 -35.02 50.93 -28.41
C GLY A 146 -36.12 51.99 -28.50
N THR A 147 -35.83 53.19 -29.00
CA THR A 147 -36.86 54.17 -29.38
C THR A 147 -37.01 54.32 -30.90
N GLY A 148 -36.03 53.84 -31.69
CA GLY A 148 -36.02 54.00 -33.15
C GLY A 148 -36.99 53.08 -33.93
N TRP A 149 -37.35 51.91 -33.40
CA TRP A 149 -38.33 51.02 -34.05
C TRP A 149 -39.77 51.53 -33.87
N PHE A 150 -40.08 52.14 -32.73
CA PHE A 150 -41.39 52.74 -32.46
C PHE A 150 -41.68 53.92 -33.39
N HIS A 151 -40.70 54.81 -33.63
CA HIS A 151 -40.82 55.95 -34.56
C HIS A 151 -40.96 55.58 -36.05
N ARG A 152 -40.62 54.34 -36.44
CA ARG A 152 -40.80 53.85 -37.82
C ARG A 152 -42.09 53.05 -38.00
N ALA A 153 -42.57 52.37 -36.96
CA ALA A 153 -43.87 51.71 -36.98
C ALA A 153 -45.02 52.72 -37.00
N ASP A 154 -44.93 53.78 -36.19
CA ASP A 154 -45.92 54.87 -36.13
C ASP A 154 -46.09 55.58 -37.48
N ARG A 155 -44.99 55.97 -38.13
CA ARG A 155 -45.04 56.63 -39.46
C ARG A 155 -45.64 55.76 -40.56
N ARG A 156 -45.59 54.43 -40.45
CA ARG A 156 -46.25 53.55 -41.43
C ARG A 156 -47.75 53.47 -41.21
N LEU A 157 -48.20 53.44 -39.95
CA LEU A 157 -49.62 53.40 -39.61
C LEU A 157 -50.31 54.75 -39.86
N ALA A 158 -49.63 55.86 -39.54
CA ALA A 158 -50.12 57.21 -39.83
C ALA A 158 -50.31 57.47 -41.33
N GLY A 159 -49.41 56.95 -42.18
CA GLY A 159 -49.53 57.06 -43.64
C GLY A 159 -50.66 56.20 -44.23
N THR A 160 -50.95 55.03 -43.64
CA THR A 160 -52.04 54.17 -44.11
C THR A 160 -53.43 54.64 -43.69
N ILE A 161 -53.57 55.27 -42.52
CA ILE A 161 -54.86 55.79 -42.04
C ILE A 161 -55.31 57.01 -42.85
N ASP A 162 -54.37 57.87 -43.26
CA ASP A 162 -54.66 59.09 -44.04
C ASP A 162 -55.06 58.77 -45.51
N LEU A 163 -54.47 57.73 -46.10
CA LEU A 163 -54.83 57.24 -47.44
C LEU A 163 -56.23 56.61 -47.49
N ASP A 164 -56.65 55.92 -46.42
CA ASP A 164 -58.01 55.35 -46.32
C ASP A 164 -59.07 56.44 -46.04
N TYR A 165 -58.72 57.49 -45.29
CA TYR A 165 -59.63 58.59 -44.97
C TYR A 165 -60.00 59.45 -46.20
N GLN A 166 -59.07 59.64 -47.14
CA GLN A 166 -59.33 60.39 -48.39
C GLN A 166 -60.22 59.62 -49.37
N LYS A 167 -60.20 58.29 -49.32
CA LYS A 167 -61.02 57.44 -50.19
C LYS A 167 -62.51 57.50 -49.86
N TYR A 168 -62.87 57.69 -48.59
CA TYR A 168 -64.27 57.77 -48.13
C TYR A 168 -64.90 59.17 -48.22
N ARG A 169 -64.12 60.24 -48.48
CA ARG A 169 -64.63 61.62 -48.55
C ARG A 169 -65.09 62.06 -49.95
N GLY A 170 -64.84 61.23 -50.98
CA GLY A 170 -65.17 61.53 -52.38
C GLY A 170 -66.57 61.10 -52.84
N GLU A 171 -67.30 60.31 -52.05
CA GLU A 171 -68.55 59.65 -52.50
C GLU A 171 -69.85 60.33 -52.00
N HIS A 172 -69.73 61.42 -51.25
CA HIS A 172 -70.87 62.19 -50.75
C HIS A 172 -70.79 63.66 -51.16
N ARG A 173 -70.96 63.92 -52.46
CA ARG A 173 -71.46 65.18 -53.00
C ARG A 173 -72.36 64.94 -54.19
#